data_AF-A0A329RTC5-F1
#
_entry.id   AF-A0A329RTC5-F1
#
_cell.length_a   1.000
_cell.length_b   1.000
_cell.length_c   1.000
_cell.angle_alpha   90.00
_cell.angle_beta   90.00
_cell.angle_gamma   90.00
#
_symmetry.space_group_name_H-M   'P 1'
#
loop_
_entity.id
_entity.type
_entity.pdbx_description
1 polymer ?
#
loop_
_entity_poly.entity_id
_entity_poly.type
_entity_poly.pdbx_seq_one_letter_code
_entity_poly.pdbx_strand_id
1 'polypeptide(L)'
;MVNWIENSWKPNATVHSILILDSLKVHKMAEVVDALACTGTLVLFVPGGCTGAAQPLDVDVMAPLKQHICKCYSNRPSGKPRKITPVERRYDMSNRVIAAMEMIFKKTVSKVFHKAGPFVR
;
A
#
# COMPACT_ATOMS: atom_id res chain seq x y z
N MET A 1 12.68 -6.64 2.49
CA MET A 1 12.42 -5.96 1.21
C MET A 1 12.69 -6.87 0.02
N VAL A 2 13.85 -7.49 -0.10
CA VAL A 2 14.16 -8.42 -1.21
C VAL A 2 13.11 -9.52 -1.37
N ASN A 3 12.72 -10.21 -0.28
CA ASN A 3 11.64 -11.20 -0.34
C ASN A 3 10.29 -10.64 -0.85
N TRP A 4 9.98 -9.37 -0.56
CA TRP A 4 8.78 -8.71 -1.07
C TRP A 4 8.93 -8.38 -2.56
N ILE A 5 10.13 -7.98 -3.00
CA ILE A 5 10.42 -7.75 -4.41
C ILE A 5 10.18 -9.04 -5.19
N GLU A 6 10.74 -10.15 -4.74
CA GLU A 6 10.59 -11.45 -5.40
C GLU A 6 9.14 -11.93 -5.47
N ASN A 7 8.42 -11.90 -4.34
CA ASN A 7 7.13 -12.56 -4.23
C ASN A 7 5.92 -11.64 -4.47
N SER A 8 6.10 -10.32 -4.47
CA SER A 8 5.00 -9.36 -4.58
C SER A 8 5.21 -8.37 -5.72
N TRP A 9 6.41 -7.84 -5.90
CA TRP A 9 6.65 -6.85 -6.96
C TRP A 9 6.86 -7.50 -8.33
N LYS A 10 7.85 -8.40 -8.46
CA LYS A 10 8.23 -9.04 -9.73
C LYS A 10 7.05 -9.68 -10.48
N PRO A 11 6.09 -10.36 -9.83
CA PRO A 11 4.95 -10.94 -10.55
C PRO A 11 4.02 -9.91 -11.19
N ASN A 12 4.05 -8.66 -10.72
CA ASN A 12 3.16 -7.58 -11.15
C ASN A 12 3.88 -6.49 -11.96
N ALA A 13 5.22 -6.45 -11.91
CA ALA A 13 6.02 -5.45 -12.59
C ALA A 13 6.19 -5.81 -14.07
N THR A 14 6.08 -4.79 -14.92
CA THR A 14 6.54 -4.81 -16.31
C THR A 14 7.88 -4.08 -16.45
N VAL A 15 8.55 -4.24 -17.60
CA VAL A 15 9.85 -3.59 -17.90
C VAL A 15 9.82 -2.06 -17.81
N HIS A 16 8.64 -1.43 -17.83
CA HIS A 16 8.48 0.04 -17.76
C HIS A 16 7.72 0.49 -16.51
N SER A 17 7.89 -0.23 -15.39
CA SER A 17 7.19 0.09 -14.14
C SER A 17 7.88 1.21 -13.36
N ILE A 18 7.06 2.07 -12.74
CA ILE A 18 7.53 3.08 -11.78
C ILE A 18 7.07 2.66 -10.39
N LEU A 19 7.99 2.64 -9.43
CA LEU A 19 7.69 2.37 -8.03
C LEU A 19 8.03 3.59 -7.17
N ILE A 20 7.02 4.14 -6.50
CA ILE A 20 7.16 5.29 -5.60
C ILE A 20 7.16 4.78 -4.15
N LEU A 21 8.27 4.98 -3.44
CA LEU A 21 8.45 4.55 -2.05
C LEU A 21 8.65 5.75 -1.12
N ASP A 22 8.31 5.59 0.16
CA ASP A 22 8.72 6.54 1.18
C ASP A 22 10.25 6.48 1.42
N SER A 23 10.76 7.47 2.15
CA SER A 23 12.19 7.61 2.41
C SER A 23 12.73 6.71 3.54
N LEU A 24 12.07 5.58 3.85
CA LEU A 24 12.51 4.66 4.89
C LEU A 24 13.90 4.08 4.56
N LYS A 25 14.79 3.96 5.56
CA LYS A 25 16.18 3.49 5.37
C LYS A 25 16.27 2.17 4.62
N VAL A 26 15.40 1.21 4.93
CA VAL A 26 15.36 -0.11 4.29
C VAL A 26 15.02 -0.06 2.80
N HIS A 27 14.30 0.96 2.33
CA HIS A 27 13.96 1.12 0.91
C HIS A 27 15.13 1.70 0.10
N LYS A 28 16.08 2.36 0.76
CA LYS A 28 17.26 3.01 0.13
C LYS A 28 18.53 2.18 0.23
N MET A 29 18.47 0.98 0.82
CA MET A 29 19.62 0.07 0.87
C MET A 29 20.01 -0.33 -0.55
N ALA A 30 21.32 -0.39 -0.84
CA ALA A 30 21.83 -0.74 -2.17
C ALA A 30 21.24 -2.04 -2.70
N GLU A 31 21.23 -3.10 -1.88
CA GLU A 31 20.64 -4.40 -2.22
C GLU A 31 19.18 -4.30 -2.70
N VAL A 32 18.39 -3.40 -2.11
CA VAL A 32 16.97 -3.21 -2.47
C VAL A 32 16.84 -2.43 -3.78
N VAL A 33 17.64 -1.37 -3.95
CA VAL A 33 17.64 -0.56 -5.18
C VAL A 33 18.13 -1.38 -6.36
N ASP A 34 19.20 -2.16 -6.18
CA ASP A 34 19.77 -3.03 -7.20
C ASP A 34 18.78 -4.14 -7.59
N ALA A 35 18.13 -4.78 -6.62
CA ALA A 35 17.11 -5.79 -6.87
C ALA A 35 15.93 -5.23 -7.66
N LEU A 36 15.48 -3.98 -7.38
CA LEU A 36 14.44 -3.31 -8.15
C LEU A 36 14.91 -2.92 -9.56
N ALA A 37 16.15 -2.44 -9.71
CA ALA A 37 16.73 -2.11 -11.01
C ALA A 37 16.79 -3.33 -11.95
N CYS A 38 17.13 -4.51 -11.42
CA CYS A 38 17.10 -5.77 -12.17
C CYS A 38 15.71 -6.17 -12.67
N THR A 39 14.64 -5.56 -12.16
CA THR A 39 13.27 -5.76 -12.68
C THR A 39 12.87 -4.78 -13.78
N GLY A 40 13.76 -3.87 -14.18
CA GLY A 40 13.44 -2.75 -15.07
C GLY A 40 12.61 -1.65 -14.40
N THR A 41 12.53 -1.63 -13.07
CA THR A 41 11.70 -0.66 -12.35
C THR A 41 12.45 0.64 -12.09
N LEU A 42 11.84 1.76 -12.46
CA LEU A 42 12.28 3.09 -12.04
C LEU A 42 11.78 3.35 -10.61
N VAL A 43 12.71 3.53 -9.67
CA VAL A 43 12.38 3.79 -8.26
C VAL A 43 12.45 5.29 -7.98
N LEU A 44 11.37 5.83 -7.41
CA LEU A 44 11.28 7.21 -6.94
C LEU A 44 11.06 7.22 -5.43
N PHE A 45 11.75 8.13 -4.73
CA PHE A 45 11.60 8.29 -3.29
C PHE A 45 10.87 9.59 -2.98
N VAL A 46 9.81 9.50 -2.17
CA VAL A 46 9.14 10.66 -1.59
C VAL A 46 10.09 11.32 -0.58
N PRO A 47 10.29 12.65 -0.61
CA PRO A 47 11.10 13.34 0.38
C PRO A 47 10.66 13.04 1.81
N GLY A 48 11.62 12.99 2.73
CA GLY A 48 11.34 12.72 4.14
C GLY A 48 10.34 13.73 4.72
N GLY A 49 9.34 13.22 5.44
CA GLY A 49 8.28 14.07 6.01
C GLY A 49 7.17 14.48 5.02
N CYS A 50 7.29 14.15 3.73
CA CYS A 50 6.33 14.56 2.70
C CYS A 50 5.35 13.44 2.30
N THR A 51 5.36 12.28 2.95
CA THR A 51 4.52 11.13 2.58
C THR A 51 3.03 11.49 2.47
N GLY A 52 2.48 12.23 3.43
CA GLY A 52 1.06 12.63 3.39
C GLY A 52 0.68 13.61 2.28
N ALA A 53 1.67 14.28 1.66
CA ALA A 53 1.44 15.23 0.57
C ALA A 53 1.82 14.66 -0.80
N ALA A 54 2.79 13.74 -0.85
CA ALA A 54 3.43 13.32 -2.09
C ALA A 54 3.53 11.80 -2.27
N GLN A 55 3.00 10.97 -1.37
CA GLN A 55 2.87 9.54 -1.63
C GLN A 55 1.45 9.23 -2.11
N PRO A 56 1.24 8.71 -3.34
CA PRO A 56 -0.10 8.48 -3.87
C PRO A 56 -1.00 7.65 -2.94
N LEU A 57 -0.45 6.65 -2.27
CA LEU A 57 -1.23 5.86 -1.32
C LEU A 57 -1.74 6.71 -0.15
N ASP A 58 -0.88 7.52 0.47
CA ASP A 58 -1.25 8.30 1.64
C ASP A 58 -2.07 9.54 1.33
N VAL A 59 -1.93 10.08 0.11
CA VAL A 59 -2.68 11.26 -0.33
C VAL A 59 -4.18 11.00 -0.38
N ASP A 60 -4.64 9.93 -1.07
CA ASP A 60 -6.08 9.70 -1.26
C ASP A 60 -6.53 8.23 -1.25
N VAL A 61 -5.64 7.23 -1.24
CA VAL A 61 -6.06 5.81 -1.23
C VAL A 61 -6.26 5.29 0.21
N MET A 62 -5.36 5.64 1.12
CA MET A 62 -5.35 5.13 2.48
C MET A 62 -6.52 5.64 3.32
N ALA A 63 -6.98 6.87 3.09
CA ALA A 63 -8.12 7.43 3.81
C ALA A 63 -9.42 6.64 3.60
N PRO A 64 -9.92 6.44 2.35
CA PRO A 64 -11.13 5.64 2.12
C PRO A 64 -10.95 4.18 2.55
N LEU A 65 -9.77 3.59 2.33
CA LEU A 65 -9.47 2.23 2.79
C LEU A 65 -9.66 2.09 4.31
N LYS A 66 -9.04 2.99 5.09
CA LYS A 66 -9.18 3.01 6.56
C LYS A 66 -10.63 3.22 6.98
N GLN A 67 -11.38 4.09 6.30
CA GLN A 67 -12.80 4.29 6.57
C GLN A 67 -13.63 3.01 6.34
N HIS A 68 -13.38 2.27 5.25
CA HIS A 68 -14.04 1.00 4.99
C HIS A 68 -13.71 -0.06 6.05
N ILE A 69 -12.43 -0.20 6.42
CA ILE A 69 -12.00 -1.10 7.49
C ILE A 69 -12.71 -0.74 8.81
N CYS A 70 -12.73 0.54 9.18
CA CYS A 70 -13.40 1.01 10.40
C CYS A 70 -14.90 0.66 10.40
N LYS A 71 -15.61 0.90 9.29
CA LYS A 71 -17.03 0.53 9.15
C LYS A 71 -17.25 -0.97 9.38
N CYS A 72 -16.39 -1.84 8.84
CA CYS A 72 -16.47 -3.28 9.09
C CYS A 72 -16.36 -3.62 10.58
N TYR A 73 -15.57 -2.87 11.36
CA TYR A 73 -15.45 -3.07 12.80
C TYR A 73 -16.64 -2.50 13.59
N SER A 74 -17.19 -1.36 13.17
CA SER A 74 -18.34 -0.73 13.81
C SER A 74 -19.64 -1.53 13.67
N ASN A 75 -19.80 -2.31 12.59
CA ASN A 75 -20.97 -3.16 12.36
C ASN A 75 -20.97 -4.47 13.19
N ARG A 76 -20.13 -4.57 14.22
CA ARG A 76 -20.11 -5.76 15.08
C ARG A 76 -21.36 -5.78 15.97
N PRO A 77 -22.09 -6.91 16.04
CA PRO A 77 -23.25 -7.01 16.91
C PRO A 77 -22.87 -6.72 18.36
N SER A 78 -23.70 -5.93 19.04
CA SER A 78 -23.58 -5.66 20.46
C SER A 78 -23.81 -6.94 21.26
N GLY A 79 -22.82 -7.37 22.05
CA GLY A 79 -22.90 -8.59 22.85
C GLY A 79 -21.56 -8.97 23.49
N LYS A 80 -21.54 -10.08 24.24
CA LYS A 80 -20.28 -10.61 24.79
C LYS A 80 -19.33 -10.95 23.64
N PRO A 81 -18.11 -10.42 23.61
CA PRO A 81 -17.17 -10.72 22.53
C PRO A 81 -16.86 -12.21 22.52
N ARG A 82 -17.02 -12.84 21.36
CA ARG A 82 -16.58 -14.23 21.14
C ARG A 82 -15.09 -14.32 21.48
N LYS A 83 -14.71 -15.37 22.24
CA LYS A 83 -13.29 -15.73 22.38
C LYS A 83 -12.77 -16.17 21.02
N ILE A 84 -11.88 -15.37 20.45
CA ILE A 84 -11.23 -15.64 19.17
C ILE A 84 -9.75 -15.91 19.40
N THR A 85 -9.20 -16.88 18.70
CA THR A 85 -7.78 -17.16 18.70
C THR A 85 -7.01 -16.07 17.95
N PRO A 86 -5.69 -15.92 18.18
CA PRO A 86 -4.86 -15.01 17.40
C PRO A 86 -4.88 -15.30 15.89
N VAL A 87 -5.03 -16.57 15.48
CA VAL A 87 -5.10 -16.97 14.07
C VAL A 87 -6.40 -16.49 13.44
N GLU A 88 -7.55 -16.79 14.05
CA GLU A 88 -8.85 -16.32 13.58
C GLU A 88 -8.89 -14.79 13.51
N ARG A 89 -8.33 -14.10 14.51
CA ARG A 89 -8.27 -12.63 14.52
C ARG A 89 -7.50 -12.07 13.33
N ARG A 90 -6.36 -12.68 12.97
CA ARG A 90 -5.56 -12.27 11.81
C ARG A 90 -6.29 -12.55 10.51
N TYR A 91 -6.91 -13.72 10.39
CA TYR A 91 -7.71 -14.09 9.22
C TYR A 91 -8.87 -13.12 8.98
N ASP A 92 -9.64 -12.82 10.02
CA ASP A 92 -10.73 -11.83 9.98
C ASP A 92 -10.23 -10.44 9.59
N MET A 93 -9.08 -10.02 10.13
CA MET A 93 -8.47 -8.75 9.79
C MET A 93 -8.09 -8.71 8.30
N SER A 94 -7.42 -9.74 7.78
CA SER A 94 -7.06 -9.85 6.37
C SER A 94 -8.29 -9.78 5.47
N ASN A 95 -9.36 -10.52 5.79
CA ASN A 95 -10.60 -10.50 5.02
C ASN A 95 -11.25 -9.10 4.98
N ARG A 96 -11.21 -8.37 6.10
CA ARG A 96 -11.71 -6.98 6.14
C ARG A 96 -10.86 -6.04 5.29
N VAL A 97 -9.54 -6.22 5.28
CA VAL A 97 -8.66 -5.42 4.41
C VAL A 97 -8.92 -5.74 2.94
N ILE A 98 -9.08 -7.02 2.58
CA ILE A 98 -9.41 -7.44 1.20
C ILE A 98 -10.73 -6.82 0.75
N ALA A 99 -11.79 -6.97 1.54
CA ALA A 99 -13.09 -6.38 1.24
C ALA A 99 -13.03 -4.85 1.13
N ALA A 100 -12.21 -4.19 1.96
CA ALA A 100 -12.02 -2.75 1.88
C ALA A 100 -11.23 -2.32 0.64
N MET A 101 -10.25 -3.11 0.20
CA MET A 101 -9.49 -2.88 -1.04
C MET A 101 -10.38 -3.00 -2.29
N GLU A 102 -11.31 -3.95 -2.30
CA GLU A 102 -12.29 -4.14 -3.40
C GLU A 102 -13.20 -2.91 -3.59
N MET A 103 -13.38 -2.09 -2.54
CA MET A 103 -14.14 -0.85 -2.61
C MET A 103 -13.35 0.33 -3.20
N ILE A 104 -12.04 0.19 -3.40
CA ILE A 104 -11.19 1.23 -3.99
C ILE A 104 -11.30 1.19 -5.52
N PHE A 105 -12.03 2.15 -6.07
CA PHE A 105 -12.24 2.23 -7.51
C PHE A 105 -10.99 2.67 -8.28
N LYS A 106 -10.81 2.15 -9.50
CA LYS A 106 -9.76 2.57 -10.45
C LYS A 106 -9.68 4.09 -10.62
N LYS A 107 -10.83 4.78 -10.66
CA LYS A 107 -10.90 6.26 -10.76
C LYS A 107 -10.20 6.96 -9.59
N THR A 108 -10.25 6.40 -8.39
CA THR A 108 -9.58 6.94 -7.20
C THR A 108 -8.06 6.80 -7.35
N VAL A 109 -7.62 5.62 -7.79
CA VAL A 109 -6.20 5.33 -8.02
C VAL A 109 -5.61 6.21 -9.13
N SER A 110 -6.32 6.40 -10.25
CA SER A 110 -5.80 7.24 -11.33
C SER A 110 -5.70 8.73 -10.94
N LYS A 111 -6.71 9.27 -10.24
CA LYS A 111 -6.72 10.68 -9.82
C LYS A 111 -5.62 11.01 -8.82
N VAL A 112 -5.22 10.05 -7.98
CA VAL A 112 -4.27 10.34 -6.91
C VAL A 112 -2.88 10.67 -7.43
N PHE A 113 -2.47 10.14 -8.59
CA PHE A 113 -1.19 10.50 -9.21
C PHE A 113 -1.15 11.96 -9.67
N HIS A 114 -2.28 12.53 -10.08
CA HIS A 114 -2.35 13.97 -10.39
C HIS A 114 -2.31 14.83 -9.13
N LYS A 115 -2.87 14.33 -8.01
CA LYS A 115 -2.94 15.08 -6.74
C LYS A 115 -1.64 15.03 -5.93
N ALA A 116 -0.96 13.89 -5.92
CA ALA A 116 0.27 13.70 -5.17
C ALA A 116 1.50 14.41 -5.80
N GLY A 117 1.31 15.06 -6.96
CA GLY A 117 2.29 15.93 -7.61
C GLY A 117 2.95 15.28 -8.83
N PRO A 118 3.66 16.06 -9.66
CA PRO A 118 4.39 15.52 -10.78
C PRO A 118 5.56 14.66 -10.25
N PHE A 119 5.44 13.34 -10.37
CA PHE A 119 6.55 12.41 -10.22
C PHE A 119 7.43 12.35 -11.48
N VAL A 120 7.24 13.30 -12.38
CA VAL A 120 7.96 13.42 -13.64
C VAL A 120 9.10 14.41 -13.41
N ARG A 121 10.33 13.95 -13.56
CA ARG A 121 11.49 14.83 -13.75
C ARG A 121 11.48 15.40 -15.15
#